data_AF-A0A2M7VTL8-F1
#
_entry.id   AF-A0A2M7VTL8-F1
#
_cell.length_a   1.000
_cell.length_b   1.000
_cell.length_c   1.000
_cell.angle_alpha   90.00
_cell.angle_beta   90.00
_cell.angle_gamma   90.00
#
_symmetry.space_group_name_H-M   'P 1'
#
loop_
_entity.id
_entity.type
_entity.pdbx_description
1 polymer ?
#
loop_
_entity_poly.entity_id
_entity_poly.type
_entity_poly.pdbx_seq_one_letter_code
_entity_poly.pdbx_strand_id
1 'polypeptide(L)'
;MKAIVYFLCAILTIWSCSSPKKTIQKTSKNEAFVKIANDSLQYEITIIDIGFSNYLNTIAKPMSFYSIDYLETKNSFYVSEWNNRFRSGYKPNLYENLIDYDNSIHYGLEVNYKLFNYFKFVESRYGERF
;
A
#
# COMPACT_ATOMS: atom_id res chain seq x y z
N MET A 1 4.01 -17.02 63.07
CA MET A 1 3.92 -15.96 62.03
C MET A 1 5.00 -16.17 60.98
N LYS A 2 4.83 -17.16 60.10
CA LYS A 2 5.70 -17.42 58.93
C LYS A 2 4.91 -17.92 57.70
N ALA A 3 3.67 -18.38 57.91
CA ALA A 3 2.79 -18.88 56.85
C ALA A 3 2.04 -17.79 56.07
N ILE A 4 2.01 -16.54 56.54
CA ILE A 4 1.31 -15.43 55.87
C ILE A 4 2.14 -14.84 54.72
N VAL A 5 3.47 -14.95 54.78
CA VAL A 5 4.38 -14.42 53.74
C VAL A 5 4.31 -15.24 52.44
N TYR A 6 4.02 -16.55 52.54
CA TYR A 6 3.92 -17.41 51.36
C TYR A 6 2.62 -17.25 50.58
N PHE A 7 1.57 -16.66 51.19
CA PHE A 7 0.30 -16.40 50.51
C PHE A 7 0.34 -15.16 49.61
N LEU A 8 1.31 -14.26 49.81
CA LEU A 8 1.42 -13.00 49.05
C LEU A 8 2.16 -13.16 47.71
N CYS A 9 2.93 -14.24 47.51
CA CYS A 9 3.66 -14.50 46.26
C CYS A 9 2.81 -15.22 45.18
N ALA A 10 1.60 -15.67 45.50
CA ALA A 10 0.77 -16.45 44.58
C ALA A 10 -0.16 -15.62 43.68
N ILE A 11 -0.14 -14.29 43.78
CA ILE A 11 -1.11 -13.38 43.10
C ILE A 11 -0.56 -12.75 41.81
N LEU A 12 0.71 -12.99 41.44
CA LEU A 12 1.38 -12.28 40.33
C LEU A 12 1.51 -13.04 39.01
N THR A 13 0.67 -14.04 38.71
CA THR A 13 0.77 -14.79 37.44
C THR A 13 -0.56 -15.03 36.73
N ILE A 14 -1.36 -13.99 36.48
CA ILE A 14 -2.39 -14.07 35.44
C ILE A 14 -2.56 -12.75 34.69
N TRP A 15 -1.49 -12.25 34.06
CA TRP A 15 -1.62 -11.32 32.92
C TRP A 15 -1.01 -11.99 31.70
N SER A 16 -1.81 -12.79 30.99
CA SER A 16 -1.56 -13.14 29.60
C SER A 16 -2.68 -12.55 28.73
N CYS A 17 -2.21 -11.84 27.72
CA CYS A 17 -2.91 -10.96 26.81
C CYS A 17 -3.97 -11.71 25.98
N SER A 18 -5.24 -11.30 26.09
CA SER A 18 -6.30 -11.72 25.18
C SER A 18 -6.22 -10.87 23.91
N SER A 19 -5.78 -11.45 22.79
CA SER A 19 -5.83 -10.76 21.49
C SER A 19 -7.29 -10.66 21.01
N PRO A 20 -7.78 -9.48 20.60
CA PRO A 20 -9.15 -9.38 20.08
C PRO A 20 -9.26 -10.14 18.76
N LYS A 21 -10.10 -11.18 18.72
CA LYS A 21 -10.51 -11.84 17.48
C LYS A 21 -11.34 -10.84 16.66
N LYS A 22 -10.79 -10.34 15.56
CA LYS A 22 -11.57 -9.60 14.55
C LYS A 22 -12.55 -10.57 13.91
N THR A 23 -13.84 -10.42 14.21
CA THR A 23 -14.93 -10.98 13.43
C THR A 23 -14.85 -10.41 12.01
N ILE A 24 -14.44 -11.24 11.05
CA ILE A 24 -14.55 -10.91 9.63
C ILE A 24 -16.03 -11.07 9.26
N GLN A 25 -16.77 -9.97 9.24
CA GLN A 25 -18.01 -9.91 8.48
C GLN A 25 -17.64 -10.06 7.00
N LYS A 26 -17.95 -11.21 6.42
CA LYS A 26 -18.00 -11.37 4.96
C LYS A 26 -19.10 -10.47 4.42
N THR A 27 -18.74 -9.25 4.04
CA THR A 27 -19.52 -8.50 3.06
C THR A 27 -19.02 -8.94 1.70
N SER A 28 -19.84 -9.72 1.00
CA SER A 28 -19.71 -9.90 -0.44
C SER A 28 -19.96 -8.55 -1.10
N LYS A 29 -18.92 -7.73 -1.22
CA LYS A 29 -18.97 -6.54 -2.06
C LYS A 29 -18.39 -6.94 -3.41
N ASN A 30 -19.30 -7.03 -4.37
CA ASN A 30 -19.02 -7.09 -5.80
C ASN A 30 -17.79 -6.27 -6.15
N GLU A 31 -16.94 -6.84 -6.98
CA GLU A 31 -15.77 -6.22 -7.58
C GLU A 31 -16.18 -4.96 -8.36
N ALA A 32 -16.31 -3.86 -7.63
CA ALA A 32 -16.62 -2.57 -8.19
C ALA A 32 -15.31 -1.91 -8.56
N PHE A 33 -15.12 -1.66 -9.87
CA PHE A 33 -14.14 -0.71 -10.36
C PHE A 33 -14.23 0.57 -9.52
N VAL A 34 -13.15 0.91 -8.82
CA VAL A 34 -13.09 2.17 -8.07
C VAL A 34 -12.82 3.29 -9.08
N LYS A 35 -13.91 3.75 -9.71
CA LYS A 35 -13.92 5.03 -10.41
C LYS A 35 -14.13 6.12 -9.37
N ILE A 36 -13.06 6.85 -9.07
CA ILE A 36 -13.14 8.09 -8.31
C ILE A 36 -12.97 9.19 -9.35
N ALA A 37 -14.09 9.78 -9.75
CA ALA A 37 -14.12 10.99 -10.54
C ALA A 37 -14.03 12.18 -9.57
N ASN A 38 -12.97 12.96 -9.67
CA ASN A 38 -12.92 14.32 -9.18
C ASN A 38 -13.31 15.21 -10.37
N ASP A 39 -14.20 16.17 -10.14
CA ASP A 39 -14.90 16.97 -11.17
C ASP A 39 -13.97 17.91 -11.98
N SER A 40 -12.64 17.75 -11.86
CA SER A 40 -11.62 18.43 -12.67
C SER A 40 -10.44 17.53 -13.10
N LEU A 41 -10.61 16.21 -13.19
CA LEU A 41 -9.53 15.30 -13.59
C LEU A 41 -9.19 15.43 -15.08
N GLN A 42 -8.00 15.95 -15.37
CA GLN A 42 -7.39 15.90 -16.71
C GLN A 42 -6.65 14.58 -16.98
N TYR A 43 -6.40 13.75 -15.96
CA TYR A 43 -5.53 12.58 -16.06
C TYR A 43 -6.08 11.40 -15.24
N GLU A 44 -6.05 10.20 -15.83
CA GLU A 44 -6.48 8.94 -15.23
C GLU A 44 -5.29 7.95 -15.22
N ILE A 45 -5.14 7.19 -14.13
CA ILE A 45 -4.24 6.03 -14.09
C ILE A 45 -5.06 4.75 -13.97
N THR A 46 -4.91 3.86 -14.94
CA THR A 46 -5.54 2.53 -14.95
C THR A 46 -4.49 1.50 -14.55
N ILE A 47 -4.66 0.88 -13.38
CA ILE A 47 -3.78 -0.19 -12.89
C ILE A 47 -4.55 -1.50 -12.97
N ILE A 48 -4.07 -2.42 -13.79
CA ILE A 48 -4.71 -3.72 -14.04
C ILE A 48 -3.81 -4.81 -13.46
N ASP A 49 -3.85 -4.96 -12.14
CA ASP A 49 -2.99 -5.91 -11.45
C ASP A 49 -3.73 -6.65 -10.33
N ILE A 50 -3.76 -7.98 -10.42
CA ILE A 50 -4.55 -8.82 -9.52
C ILE A 50 -4.00 -8.70 -8.11
N GLY A 51 -4.81 -8.18 -7.19
CA GLY A 51 -4.43 -8.03 -5.79
C GLY A 51 -3.96 -6.63 -5.41
N PHE A 52 -3.77 -5.72 -6.37
CA PHE A 52 -3.43 -4.33 -6.03
C PHE A 52 -4.54 -3.63 -5.24
N SER A 53 -5.82 -3.83 -5.61
CA SER A 53 -6.95 -3.30 -4.84
C SER A 53 -6.98 -3.85 -3.41
N ASN A 54 -6.63 -5.13 -3.22
CA ASN A 54 -6.54 -5.71 -1.88
C ASN A 54 -5.36 -5.09 -1.10
N TYR A 55 -4.20 -4.92 -1.74
CA TYR A 55 -3.03 -4.27 -1.16
C TYR A 55 -3.37 -2.86 -0.66
N LEU A 56 -4.04 -2.04 -1.47
CA LEU A 56 -4.45 -0.69 -1.07
C LEU A 56 -5.35 -0.68 0.17
N ASN A 57 -6.24 -1.66 0.29
CA ASN A 57 -7.21 -1.69 1.38
C ASN A 57 -6.67 -2.34 2.67
N THR A 58 -5.59 -3.13 2.59
CA THR A 58 -5.15 -3.97 3.71
C THR A 58 -3.71 -3.72 4.16
N ILE A 59 -2.85 -3.24 3.27
CA ILE A 59 -1.40 -3.10 3.52
C ILE A 59 -0.97 -1.64 3.38
N ALA A 60 -1.46 -0.93 2.37
CA ALA A 60 -1.09 0.47 2.14
C ALA A 60 -1.44 1.34 3.35
N LYS A 61 -0.56 2.29 3.66
CA LYS A 61 -0.84 3.32 4.64
C LYS A 61 -1.97 4.22 4.13
N PRO A 62 -2.79 4.82 5.01
CA PRO A 62 -3.83 5.74 4.59
C PRO A 62 -3.22 6.92 3.83
N MET A 63 -3.96 7.47 2.88
CA MET A 63 -3.50 8.58 2.02
C MET A 63 -3.01 9.79 2.82
N SER A 64 -3.64 10.09 3.97
CA SER A 64 -3.24 11.16 4.88
C SER A 64 -1.85 10.99 5.51
N PHE A 65 -1.23 9.82 5.40
CA PHE A 65 0.13 9.58 5.86
C PHE A 65 1.18 10.27 4.97
N TYR A 66 0.85 10.57 3.72
CA TYR A 66 1.79 11.07 2.73
C TYR A 66 1.53 12.54 2.38
N SER A 67 2.61 13.32 2.22
CA SER A 67 2.53 14.62 1.56
C SER A 67 2.59 14.45 0.04
N ILE A 68 2.01 15.41 -0.68
CA ILE A 68 2.03 15.41 -2.15
C ILE A 68 3.47 15.49 -2.69
N ASP A 69 4.29 16.39 -2.16
CA ASP A 69 5.70 16.56 -2.57
C ASP A 69 6.51 15.27 -2.42
N TYR A 70 6.28 14.51 -1.33
CA TYR A 70 6.93 13.23 -1.12
C TYR A 70 6.56 12.23 -2.21
N LEU A 71 5.27 12.16 -2.55
CA LEU A 71 4.77 11.22 -3.55
C LEU A 71 5.23 11.60 -4.95
N GLU A 72 5.16 12.88 -5.33
CA GLU A 72 5.63 13.37 -6.63
C GLU A 72 7.14 13.08 -6.80
N THR A 73 7.93 13.40 -5.78
CA THR A 73 9.37 13.09 -5.77
C THR A 73 9.61 11.59 -5.96
N LYS A 74 8.94 10.73 -5.19
CA LYS A 74 9.14 9.27 -5.27
C LYS A 74 8.66 8.68 -6.60
N ASN A 75 7.52 9.12 -7.09
CA ASN A 75 6.97 8.65 -8.36
C ASN A 75 7.88 9.01 -9.53
N SER A 76 8.46 10.21 -9.53
CA SER A 76 9.45 10.60 -10.54
C SER A 76 10.60 9.59 -10.65
N PHE A 77 11.21 9.23 -9.52
CA PHE A 77 12.29 8.24 -9.49
C PHE A 77 11.82 6.84 -9.91
N TYR A 78 10.69 6.38 -9.36
CA TYR A 78 10.20 5.02 -9.63
C TYR A 78 9.73 4.83 -11.07
N VAL A 79 9.11 5.84 -11.68
CA VAL A 79 8.73 5.82 -13.10
C VAL A 79 9.96 5.78 -13.99
N SER A 80 11.00 6.56 -13.68
CA SER A 80 12.25 6.52 -14.44
C SER A 80 12.88 5.12 -14.44
N GLU A 81 12.96 4.49 -13.26
CA GLU A 81 13.46 3.12 -13.10
C GLU A 81 12.59 2.08 -13.81
N TRP A 82 11.27 2.16 -13.66
CA TRP A 82 10.32 1.30 -14.36
C TRP A 82 10.52 1.36 -15.89
N ASN A 83 10.55 2.59 -16.42
CA ASN A 83 10.71 2.82 -17.85
C ASN A 83 12.08 2.37 -18.36
N ASN A 84 13.13 2.45 -17.55
CA ASN A 84 14.44 1.89 -17.88
C ASN A 84 14.38 0.35 -17.98
N ARG A 85 13.74 -0.31 -17.02
CA ARG A 85 13.57 -1.78 -17.01
C ARG A 85 12.76 -2.28 -18.19
N PHE A 86 11.67 -1.58 -18.52
CA PHE A 86 10.90 -1.85 -19.74
C PHE A 86 11.77 -1.78 -20.99
N ARG A 87 12.53 -0.68 -21.17
CA ARG A 87 13.39 -0.48 -22.35
C ARG A 87 14.54 -1.48 -22.46
N SER A 88 15.10 -1.91 -21.32
CA SER A 88 16.17 -2.91 -21.28
C SER A 88 15.68 -4.34 -21.46
N GLY A 89 14.36 -4.57 -21.45
CA GLY A 89 13.78 -5.92 -21.48
C GLY A 89 14.03 -6.71 -20.20
N TYR A 90 14.33 -6.06 -19.08
CA TYR A 90 14.47 -6.72 -17.79
C TYR A 90 13.09 -7.20 -17.32
N LYS A 91 12.93 -8.51 -17.11
CA LYS A 91 11.66 -9.15 -16.68
C LYS A 91 10.45 -8.64 -17.49
N PRO A 92 10.35 -8.97 -18.78
CA PRO A 92 9.34 -8.41 -19.68
C PRO A 92 7.90 -8.78 -19.31
N ASN A 93 7.70 -9.86 -18.54
CA ASN A 93 6.39 -10.26 -18.00
C ASN A 93 5.96 -9.46 -16.76
N LEU A 94 6.79 -8.54 -16.28
CA LEU A 94 6.49 -7.66 -15.15
C LEU A 94 6.46 -6.20 -15.60
N TYR A 95 7.48 -5.78 -16.35
CA TYR A 95 7.55 -4.44 -16.92
C TYR A 95 6.97 -4.49 -18.33
N GLU A 96 5.65 -4.35 -18.44
CA GLU A 96 4.92 -4.57 -19.69
C GLU A 96 4.71 -3.30 -20.52
N ASN A 97 4.84 -2.13 -19.93
CA ASN A 97 4.55 -0.85 -20.58
C ASN A 97 5.45 0.29 -20.06
N LEU A 98 5.49 1.39 -20.83
CA LEU A 98 5.97 2.67 -20.34
C LEU A 98 4.89 3.36 -19.50
N ILE A 99 5.33 4.06 -18.46
CA ILE A 99 4.49 4.97 -17.68
C ILE A 99 4.83 6.39 -18.14
N ASP A 100 3.83 7.07 -18.70
CA ASP A 100 3.93 8.47 -19.10
C ASP A 100 3.58 9.36 -17.89
N TYR A 101 4.62 9.79 -17.18
CA TYR A 101 4.52 10.63 -15.99
C TYR A 101 5.39 11.86 -16.19
N ASP A 102 4.74 13.01 -16.31
CA ASP A 102 5.38 14.32 -16.46
C ASP A 102 5.53 14.99 -15.09
N ASN A 103 6.78 15.17 -14.66
CA ASN A 103 7.10 15.79 -13.38
C ASN A 103 6.68 17.28 -13.29
N SER A 104 6.32 17.91 -14.41
CA SER A 104 5.81 19.29 -14.43
C SER A 104 4.30 19.39 -14.22
N ILE A 105 3.59 18.25 -14.24
CA ILE A 105 2.14 18.18 -14.08
C ILE A 105 1.78 17.79 -12.65
N HIS A 106 0.93 18.59 -12.01
CA HIS A 106 0.37 18.27 -10.70
C HIS A 106 -0.86 17.36 -10.83
N TYR A 107 -0.61 16.05 -10.87
CA TYR A 107 -1.67 15.03 -10.94
C TYR A 107 -2.57 14.95 -9.70
N GLY A 108 -2.18 15.62 -8.61
CA GLY A 108 -2.92 15.61 -7.35
C GLY A 108 -2.62 14.39 -6.48
N LEU A 109 -3.13 14.44 -5.24
CA LEU A 109 -2.77 13.49 -4.19
C LEU A 109 -3.18 12.06 -4.52
N GLU A 110 -4.39 11.85 -5.05
CA GLU A 110 -4.93 10.51 -5.25
C GLU A 110 -4.18 9.72 -6.34
N VAL A 111 -3.91 10.35 -7.48
CA VAL A 111 -3.16 9.74 -8.58
C VAL A 111 -1.76 9.37 -8.12
N ASN A 112 -1.07 10.34 -7.50
CA ASN A 112 0.27 10.13 -6.96
C ASN A 112 0.31 9.05 -5.87
N TYR A 113 -0.71 8.99 -5.00
CA TYR A 113 -0.83 7.97 -3.97
C TYR A 113 -1.00 6.57 -4.55
N LYS A 114 -1.89 6.40 -5.54
CA LYS A 114 -2.13 5.10 -6.18
C LYS A 114 -0.88 4.63 -6.93
N LEU A 115 -0.25 5.52 -7.70
CA LEU A 115 0.98 5.20 -8.44
C LEU A 115 2.12 4.80 -7.49
N PHE A 116 2.34 5.56 -6.41
CA PHE A 116 3.35 5.24 -5.41
C PHE A 116 3.12 3.85 -4.79
N ASN A 117 1.88 3.57 -4.37
CA ASN A 117 1.56 2.29 -3.75
C ASN A 117 1.63 1.13 -4.74
N TYR A 118 1.46 1.37 -6.05
CA TYR A 118 1.67 0.35 -7.06
C TYR A 118 3.13 -0.11 -7.08
N PHE A 119 4.08 0.82 -7.04
CA PHE A 119 5.50 0.45 -6.94
C PHE A 119 5.79 -0.33 -5.66
N LYS A 120 5.26 0.10 -4.51
CA LYS A 120 5.42 -0.64 -3.23
C LYS A 120 4.80 -2.04 -3.28
N PHE A 121 3.66 -2.18 -3.96
CA PHE A 121 3.04 -3.48 -4.22
C PHE A 121 3.95 -4.36 -5.07
N VAL A 122 4.52 -3.82 -6.15
CA VAL A 122 5.45 -4.54 -7.02
C VAL A 122 6.68 -5.02 -6.26
N GLU A 123 7.27 -4.18 -5.41
CA GLU A 123 8.39 -4.57 -4.54
C GLU A 123 8.01 -5.71 -3.60
N SER A 124 6.85 -5.60 -2.94
CA SER A 124 6.38 -6.63 -2.00
C SER A 124 6.01 -7.94 -2.68
N ARG A 125 5.46 -7.89 -3.90
CA ARG A 125 4.92 -9.07 -4.59
C ARG A 125 5.98 -9.80 -5.40
N TYR A 126 6.84 -9.06 -6.08
CA TYR A 126 7.81 -9.61 -7.03
C TYR A 126 9.25 -9.56 -6.51
N GLY A 127 9.47 -8.99 -5.32
CA GLY A 127 10.81 -8.85 -4.72
C GLY A 127 11.69 -7.84 -5.46
N GLU A 128 11.08 -6.92 -6.20
CA GLU A 128 11.78 -5.83 -6.86
C GLU A 128 12.18 -4.74 -5.85
N ARG A 129 13.12 -3.89 -6.26
CA ARG A 129 13.47 -2.66 -5.54
C ARG A 129 13.64 -1.54 -6.54
N PHE A 130 13.06 -0.38 -6.28
CA PHE A 130 13.25 0.84 -7.06
C PHE A 130 14.23 1.81 -6.38
#